data_AF-A0A6N9T8W5-F1
#
_entry.id   AF-A0A6N9T8W5-F1
#
_cell.length_a   1.000
_cell.length_b   1.000
_cell.length_c   1.000
_cell.angle_alpha   90.00
_cell.angle_beta   90.00
_cell.angle_gamma   90.00
#
_symmetry.space_group_name_H-M   'P 1'
#
loop_
_entity.id
_entity.type
_entity.pdbx_description
1 polymer ?
#
loop_
_entity_poly.entity_id
_entity_poly.type
_entity_poly.pdbx_seq_one_letter_code
_entity_poly.pdbx_strand_id
1 'polypeptide(L)'
;MDTQAAESGRGRRRQIAATARASKLVTTRRKPTIFVLHNTRASCSLFGLERQPASHLPVWFALGQGTNYIKIDRWCRWEVCSAMLFLPDPQGALRITQDINERLADSLDAMAKAVSKAGVLSHKALTVGRSIRARRQIAPDYFARYFEILKAVEADDIPRSVHLLEDLSEIVEHGMGPSPSSNRRHANLGALEVFSWADLDPKRRLRYAGLFAAEDAETLSLLAPPAEEVERMREEIDTALQRLDRHLPAFAAEIRVLLSEIVMCRAAERESSFAGASTFYIWGAVFMNPAAYEGGLAVIQGLVIESTHALLYGLSEGGSFLRDQSPRVVRLVGGQEPDPVDGTFHSAVVAARLHYVLQQLMDKRALDAAEAARARELSAHSLNRFIECDAALGDESRFADIGRAVLRETRQQLQISSSKAA
;
A
#
# COMPACT_ATOMS: atom_id res chain seq x y z
N MET A 1 23.96 -58.34 -70.08
CA MET A 1 22.93 -59.04 -69.30
C MET A 1 22.48 -58.12 -68.19
N ASP A 2 21.61 -57.14 -68.35
CA ASP A 2 20.83 -56.53 -69.44
C ASP A 2 19.90 -55.60 -68.61
N THR A 3 19.53 -54.38 -68.95
CA THR A 3 19.74 -53.47 -70.07
C THR A 3 19.16 -52.13 -69.58
N GLN A 4 19.83 -51.02 -69.93
CA GLN A 4 19.26 -49.78 -70.52
C GLN A 4 18.10 -49.05 -69.83
N ALA A 5 17.91 -47.74 -69.97
CA ALA A 5 18.62 -46.57 -70.50
C ALA A 5 17.64 -45.39 -70.23
N ALA A 6 18.14 -44.26 -69.72
CA ALA A 6 18.24 -42.99 -70.44
C ALA A 6 16.91 -42.28 -70.79
N GLU A 7 16.74 -41.07 -70.25
CA GLU A 7 16.54 -39.79 -70.97
C GLU A 7 16.27 -38.68 -69.92
N SER A 8 17.16 -37.70 -69.76
CA SER A 8 17.16 -36.38 -70.43
C SER A 8 15.90 -35.54 -70.07
N GLY A 9 15.95 -34.28 -69.65
CA GLY A 9 17.02 -33.32 -69.45
C GLY A 9 16.43 -31.98 -68.95
N ARG A 10 17.32 -31.14 -68.41
CA ARG A 10 17.30 -29.66 -68.38
C ARG A 10 15.95 -28.92 -68.28
N GLY A 11 15.83 -28.14 -67.21
CA GLY A 11 15.66 -26.70 -67.40
C GLY A 11 14.70 -25.95 -66.46
N ARG A 12 15.20 -24.79 -66.02
CA ARG A 12 14.48 -23.58 -65.56
C ARG A 12 14.15 -23.45 -64.07
N ARG A 13 15.11 -22.80 -63.39
CA ARG A 13 14.93 -21.65 -62.50
C ARG A 13 13.51 -21.05 -62.52
N ARG A 14 12.85 -21.06 -61.36
CA ARG A 14 11.96 -19.96 -60.92
C ARG A 14 12.19 -19.72 -59.43
N GLN A 15 12.84 -18.60 -59.13
CA GLN A 15 12.84 -17.94 -57.83
C GLN A 15 11.40 -17.65 -57.42
N ILE A 16 10.98 -18.13 -56.26
CA ILE A 16 9.80 -17.63 -55.57
C ILE A 16 10.27 -16.45 -54.73
N ALA A 17 10.17 -15.25 -55.32
CA ALA A 17 10.19 -14.00 -54.57
C ALA A 17 8.79 -13.78 -54.00
N ALA A 18 8.60 -14.10 -52.72
CA ALA A 18 7.39 -13.72 -51.99
C ALA A 18 7.48 -12.24 -51.63
N THR A 19 6.70 -11.44 -52.34
CA THR A 19 6.57 -10.00 -52.19
C THR A 19 5.97 -9.67 -50.82
N ALA A 20 6.80 -9.29 -49.87
CA ALA A 20 6.38 -8.63 -48.64
C ALA A 20 5.81 -7.25 -48.97
N ARG A 21 4.48 -7.14 -49.05
CA ARG A 21 3.78 -5.85 -49.06
C ARG A 21 3.84 -5.26 -47.64
N ALA A 22 4.89 -4.48 -47.39
CA ALA A 22 4.94 -3.56 -46.27
C ALA A 22 3.86 -2.48 -46.46
N SER A 23 2.70 -2.68 -45.86
CA SER A 23 1.74 -1.59 -45.66
C SER A 23 2.32 -0.68 -44.57
N LYS A 24 2.78 0.51 -44.97
CA LYS A 24 3.09 1.60 -44.04
C LYS A 24 1.80 1.98 -43.30
N LEU A 25 1.52 1.33 -42.17
CA LEU A 25 0.66 1.89 -41.15
C LEU A 25 1.43 3.08 -40.56
N VAL A 26 1.01 4.28 -40.93
CA VAL A 26 1.34 5.50 -40.20
C VAL A 26 0.70 5.35 -38.81
N THR A 27 1.46 4.81 -37.87
CA THR A 27 1.07 4.77 -36.46
C THR A 27 1.22 6.19 -35.91
N THR A 28 0.16 6.99 -35.99
CA THR A 28 -0.01 8.11 -35.06
C THR A 28 -0.30 7.51 -33.68
N ARG A 29 0.76 7.08 -32.99
CA ARG A 29 0.69 6.61 -31.59
C ARG A 29 0.24 7.81 -30.74
N ARG A 30 -1.06 7.92 -30.46
CA ARG A 30 -1.50 8.62 -29.25
C ARG A 30 -1.11 7.73 -28.07
N LYS A 31 -0.17 8.19 -27.25
CA LYS A 31 0.18 7.52 -26.00
C LYS A 31 -1.09 7.39 -25.15
N PRO A 32 -1.41 6.21 -24.60
CA PRO A 32 -2.48 6.10 -23.61
C PRO A 32 -2.12 6.97 -22.39
N THR A 33 -3.11 7.69 -21.85
CA THR A 33 -2.97 8.38 -20.58
C THR A 33 -2.96 7.33 -19.48
N ILE A 34 -1.80 7.14 -18.86
CA ILE A 34 -1.60 6.26 -17.72
C ILE A 34 -1.35 7.18 -16.53
N PHE A 35 -2.07 6.94 -15.43
CA PHE A 35 -1.95 7.70 -14.20
C PHE A 35 -0.84 7.09 -13.37
N VAL A 36 0.20 7.87 -13.09
CA VAL A 36 1.31 7.49 -12.23
C VAL A 36 1.06 8.16 -10.88
N LEU A 37 0.81 7.35 -9.85
CA LEU A 37 0.80 7.82 -8.47
C LEU A 37 2.25 7.96 -8.01
N HIS A 38 2.68 9.17 -7.68
CA HIS A 38 3.95 9.41 -7.02
C HIS A 38 3.73 9.45 -5.52
N ASN A 39 4.02 8.34 -4.82
CA ASN A 39 4.03 8.30 -3.36
C ASN A 39 5.36 8.86 -2.82
N THR A 40 5.28 9.65 -1.76
CA THR A 40 6.43 10.24 -1.06
C THR A 40 6.80 9.42 0.16
N ARG A 41 8.10 9.24 0.37
CA ARG A 41 8.72 8.51 1.48
C ARG A 41 8.09 8.85 2.85
N ALA A 42 7.70 7.81 3.59
CA ALA A 42 7.42 7.90 5.02
C ALA A 42 8.00 6.68 5.74
N SER A 43 9.33 6.62 5.89
CA SER A 43 9.94 5.75 6.90
C SER A 43 9.93 6.49 8.23
N CYS A 44 8.99 6.16 9.11
CA CYS A 44 8.98 6.68 10.48
C CYS A 44 10.02 5.90 11.31
N SER A 45 11.22 6.45 11.48
CA SER A 45 12.11 6.04 12.57
C SER A 45 11.56 6.61 13.89
N LEU A 46 10.49 6.00 14.40
CA LEU A 46 9.79 6.47 15.60
C LEU A 46 10.51 6.12 16.91
N PHE A 47 11.61 5.37 16.89
CA PHE A 47 12.34 4.98 18.09
C PHE A 47 13.84 5.05 17.83
N GLY A 48 14.57 5.68 18.75
CA GLY A 48 16.01 5.94 18.68
C GLY A 48 16.86 4.67 18.70
N LEU A 49 16.85 3.94 17.59
CA LEU A 49 17.93 3.06 17.19
C LEU A 49 18.90 3.89 16.36
N GLU A 50 20.11 4.01 16.88
CA GLU A 50 21.21 4.85 16.41
C GLU A 50 21.52 4.57 14.92
N ARG A 51 21.30 5.55 14.03
CA ARG A 51 21.73 5.47 12.63
C ARG A 51 23.22 5.80 12.52
N GLN A 52 24.01 4.91 11.92
CA GLN A 52 25.34 5.24 11.39
C GLN A 52 25.22 5.95 10.03
N PRO A 53 26.17 6.83 9.64
CA PRO A 53 26.04 7.66 8.46
C PRO A 53 26.46 6.90 7.19
N ALA A 54 25.54 6.81 6.21
CA ALA A 54 25.87 6.45 4.83
C ALA A 54 26.07 7.72 3.99
N SER A 55 27.15 7.75 3.20
CA SER A 55 27.57 8.88 2.37
C SER A 55 26.77 8.98 1.07
N HIS A 56 26.27 10.18 0.75
CA HIS A 56 25.56 10.46 -0.50
C HIS A 56 26.40 11.29 -1.49
N LEU A 57 26.35 10.91 -2.77
CA LEU A 57 26.65 11.75 -3.94
C LEU A 57 25.35 11.95 -4.73
N PRO A 58 25.08 13.13 -5.34
CA PRO A 58 23.83 13.39 -6.04
C PRO A 58 23.90 13.01 -7.53
N VAL A 59 22.85 12.38 -8.04
CA VAL A 59 22.61 12.23 -9.49
C VAL A 59 21.28 12.89 -9.83
N TRP A 60 21.33 13.90 -10.69
CA TRP A 60 20.18 14.61 -11.23
C TRP A 60 19.85 14.07 -12.63
N PHE A 61 18.59 13.72 -12.89
CA PHE A 61 18.09 13.51 -14.25
C PHE A 61 16.99 14.52 -14.59
N ALA A 62 17.21 15.27 -15.67
CA ALA A 62 16.23 16.12 -16.30
C ALA A 62 15.31 15.28 -17.20
N LEU A 63 13.99 15.34 -16.96
CA LEU A 63 13.00 14.74 -17.84
C LEU A 63 12.44 15.81 -18.79
N GLY A 64 12.50 15.49 -20.09
CA GLY A 64 12.12 16.35 -21.20
C GLY A 64 10.62 16.61 -21.30
N GLN A 65 10.29 17.80 -21.81
CA GLN A 65 8.93 18.28 -22.02
C GLN A 65 8.22 17.52 -23.15
N GLY A 66 6.97 17.09 -22.91
CA GLY A 66 6.08 16.63 -23.99
C GLY A 66 5.13 15.49 -23.65
N THR A 67 4.35 15.58 -22.57
CA THR A 67 3.18 14.73 -22.35
C THR A 67 1.93 15.58 -22.14
N ASN A 68 0.94 15.39 -23.02
CA ASN A 68 -0.39 15.94 -22.83
C ASN A 68 -1.05 15.19 -21.67
N TYR A 69 -1.11 15.82 -20.50
CA TYR A 69 -1.92 15.34 -19.38
C TYR A 69 -3.40 15.55 -19.74
N ILE A 70 -4.18 14.46 -19.82
CA ILE A 70 -5.63 14.59 -19.76
C ILE A 70 -5.97 14.88 -18.31
N LYS A 71 -6.25 16.15 -18.03
CA LYS A 71 -6.81 16.61 -16.77
C LYS A 71 -8.22 16.02 -16.64
N ILE A 72 -8.40 15.03 -15.78
CA ILE A 72 -9.74 14.58 -15.39
C ILE A 72 -10.30 15.69 -14.48
N ASP A 73 -11.07 16.60 -15.08
CA ASP A 73 -11.63 17.80 -14.42
C ASP A 73 -12.89 17.52 -13.56
N ARG A 74 -13.14 16.27 -13.16
CA ARG A 74 -14.22 15.94 -12.22
C ARG A 74 -13.81 14.81 -11.27
N TRP A 75 -13.05 15.19 -10.26
CA TRP A 75 -13.01 14.46 -9.01
C TRP A 75 -14.17 15.01 -8.19
N CYS A 76 -15.08 14.16 -7.74
CA CYS A 76 -16.15 14.58 -6.84
C CYS A 76 -15.52 15.43 -5.73
N ARG A 77 -16.02 16.65 -5.55
CA ARG A 77 -15.80 17.36 -4.29
C ARG A 77 -16.25 16.40 -3.21
N TRP A 78 -15.33 16.00 -2.35
CA TRP A 78 -15.69 15.61 -1.01
C TRP A 78 -16.46 16.81 -0.44
N GLU A 79 -17.79 16.81 -0.56
CA GLU A 79 -18.56 17.38 0.51
C GLU A 79 -18.11 16.54 1.70
N VAL A 80 -17.31 17.14 2.58
CA VAL A 80 -16.76 16.54 3.79
C VAL A 80 -17.95 16.21 4.67
N CYS A 81 -18.69 15.17 4.31
CA CYS A 81 -19.88 14.69 4.97
C CYS A 81 -19.39 13.95 6.20
N SER A 82 -19.06 14.72 7.24
CA SER A 82 -19.07 14.32 8.65
C SER A 82 -18.40 12.97 8.99
N ALA A 83 -17.38 12.55 8.23
CA ALA A 83 -16.53 11.44 8.61
C ALA A 83 -15.54 11.98 9.65
N MET A 84 -15.47 11.35 10.82
CA MET A 84 -14.40 11.62 11.78
C MET A 84 -13.10 11.05 11.17
N LEU A 85 -12.15 11.93 10.84
CA LEU A 85 -10.89 11.57 10.18
C LEU A 85 -9.81 11.13 11.18
N PHE A 86 -9.97 11.48 12.46
CA PHE A 86 -9.03 11.14 13.52
C PHE A 86 -9.55 10.03 14.43
N LEU A 87 -10.79 10.15 14.92
CA LEU A 87 -11.36 9.19 15.86
C LEU A 87 -11.68 7.87 15.15
N PRO A 88 -11.66 6.73 15.87
CA PRO A 88 -12.00 5.45 15.27
C PRO A 88 -13.41 5.44 14.65
N ASP A 89 -13.51 5.26 13.33
CA ASP A 89 -14.77 5.21 12.58
C ASP A 89 -14.77 4.01 11.61
N PRO A 90 -15.29 2.83 12.01
CA PRO A 90 -15.39 1.66 11.15
C PRO A 90 -16.17 1.90 9.86
N GLN A 91 -17.17 2.79 9.89
CA GLN A 91 -17.97 3.11 8.71
C GLN A 91 -17.21 4.05 7.79
N GLY A 92 -16.45 5.00 8.34
CA GLY A 92 -15.50 5.83 7.62
C GLY A 92 -14.43 5.01 6.91
N ALA A 93 -13.76 4.11 7.64
CA ALA A 93 -12.83 3.16 7.06
C ALA A 93 -13.47 2.31 5.96
N LEU A 94 -14.74 1.91 6.12
CA LEU A 94 -15.42 1.12 5.10
C LEU A 94 -15.65 1.91 3.82
N ARG A 95 -16.09 3.16 3.94
CA ARG A 95 -16.25 4.07 2.80
C ARG A 95 -14.91 4.27 2.09
N ILE A 96 -13.83 4.54 2.84
CA ILE A 96 -12.48 4.68 2.29
C ILE A 96 -12.07 3.42 1.52
N THR A 97 -12.22 2.23 2.11
CA THR A 97 -11.91 0.96 1.44
C THR A 97 -12.75 0.75 0.18
N GLN A 98 -14.04 1.11 0.20
CA GLN A 98 -14.92 1.02 -0.97
C GLN A 98 -14.51 2.00 -2.07
N ASP A 99 -14.16 3.24 -1.71
CA ASP A 99 -13.72 4.25 -2.65
C ASP A 99 -12.41 3.84 -3.34
N ILE A 100 -11.46 3.27 -2.60
CA ILE A 100 -10.20 2.75 -3.17
C ILE A 100 -10.47 1.57 -4.12
N ASN A 101 -11.38 0.66 -3.74
CA ASN A 101 -11.78 -0.46 -4.61
C ASN A 101 -12.45 0.06 -5.90
N GLU A 102 -13.35 1.04 -5.79
CA GLU A 102 -14.02 1.65 -6.94
C GLU A 102 -12.99 2.29 -7.89
N ARG A 103 -11.99 2.98 -7.35
CA ARG A 103 -10.90 3.60 -8.14
C ARG A 103 -10.04 2.58 -8.86
N LEU A 104 -9.72 1.47 -8.20
CA LEU A 104 -9.01 0.36 -8.83
C LEU A 104 -9.84 -0.19 -10.00
N ALA A 105 -11.15 -0.39 -9.80
CA ALA A 105 -12.06 -0.85 -10.83
C ALA A 105 -12.19 0.14 -12.01
N ASP A 106 -12.33 1.43 -11.73
CA ASP A 106 -12.35 2.50 -12.73
C ASP A 106 -11.08 2.54 -13.56
N SER A 107 -9.92 2.33 -12.92
CA SER A 107 -8.64 2.28 -13.63
C SER A 107 -8.56 1.07 -14.56
N LEU A 108 -9.02 -0.11 -14.12
CA LEU A 108 -9.11 -1.30 -14.97
C LEU A 108 -10.07 -1.08 -16.15
N ASP A 109 -11.20 -0.39 -15.93
CA ASP A 109 -12.13 -0.04 -17.01
C ASP A 109 -11.49 0.94 -18.02
N ALA A 110 -10.69 1.89 -17.54
CA ALA A 110 -9.93 2.81 -18.39
C ALA A 110 -8.87 2.07 -19.22
N MET A 111 -8.15 1.13 -18.60
CA MET A 111 -7.21 0.25 -19.31
C MET A 111 -7.93 -0.58 -20.38
N ALA A 112 -9.08 -1.19 -20.03
CA ALA A 112 -9.90 -1.98 -20.96
C ALA A 112 -10.32 -1.17 -22.19
N LYS A 113 -10.75 0.08 -21.98
CA LYS A 113 -11.09 1.03 -23.06
C LYS A 113 -9.88 1.34 -23.94
N ALA A 114 -8.72 1.60 -23.33
CA ALA A 114 -7.49 1.90 -24.05
C ALA A 114 -7.01 0.71 -24.91
N VAL A 115 -7.21 -0.52 -24.42
CA VAL A 115 -6.83 -1.76 -25.14
C VAL A 115 -8.01 -2.40 -25.89
N SER A 116 -9.14 -1.70 -26.06
CA SER A 116 -10.36 -2.25 -26.67
C SER A 116 -10.15 -2.84 -28.08
N LYS A 117 -9.20 -2.32 -28.84
CA LYS A 117 -8.79 -2.88 -30.16
C LYS A 117 -8.11 -4.25 -30.06
N ALA A 118 -7.68 -4.67 -28.87
CA ALA A 118 -7.05 -5.96 -28.59
C ALA A 118 -8.07 -7.05 -28.18
N GLY A 119 -9.38 -6.78 -28.21
CA GLY A 119 -10.44 -7.79 -28.06
C GLY A 119 -10.48 -8.44 -26.67
N VAL A 120 -9.88 -9.62 -26.53
CA VAL A 120 -9.97 -10.51 -25.35
C VAL A 120 -9.56 -9.81 -24.04
N LEU A 121 -8.54 -8.95 -24.10
CA LEU A 121 -7.99 -8.29 -22.92
C LEU A 121 -8.94 -7.26 -22.30
N SER A 122 -9.77 -6.62 -23.13
CA SER A 122 -10.76 -5.66 -22.64
C SER A 122 -11.83 -6.34 -21.80
N HIS A 123 -12.28 -7.54 -22.17
CA HIS A 123 -13.29 -8.29 -21.42
C HIS A 123 -12.75 -8.75 -20.05
N LYS A 124 -11.50 -9.22 -19.99
CA LYS A 124 -10.85 -9.64 -18.73
C LYS A 124 -10.77 -8.48 -17.74
N ALA A 125 -10.23 -7.33 -18.15
CA ALA A 125 -10.15 -6.14 -17.30
C ALA A 125 -11.53 -5.67 -16.77
N LEU A 126 -12.56 -5.62 -17.63
CA LEU A 126 -13.93 -5.28 -17.21
C LEU A 126 -14.52 -6.31 -16.24
N THR A 127 -14.17 -7.59 -16.39
CA THR A 127 -14.62 -8.65 -15.47
C THR A 127 -13.97 -8.52 -14.11
N VAL A 128 -12.67 -8.24 -14.06
CA VAL A 128 -11.96 -7.94 -12.81
C VAL A 128 -12.55 -6.70 -12.14
N GLY A 129 -12.74 -5.60 -12.88
CA GLY A 129 -13.35 -4.37 -12.36
C GLY A 129 -14.74 -4.61 -11.74
N ARG A 130 -15.61 -5.37 -12.42
CA ARG A 130 -16.92 -5.75 -11.86
C ARG A 130 -16.80 -6.60 -10.59
N SER A 131 -15.87 -7.55 -10.55
CA SER A 131 -15.63 -8.38 -9.36
C SER A 131 -15.18 -7.55 -8.15
N ILE A 132 -14.31 -6.56 -8.37
CA ILE A 132 -13.85 -5.65 -7.32
C ILE A 132 -15.03 -4.85 -6.74
N ARG A 133 -15.87 -4.25 -7.59
CA ARG A 133 -17.05 -3.48 -7.15
C ARG A 133 -18.09 -4.33 -6.39
N ALA A 134 -18.20 -5.60 -6.72
CA ALA A 134 -19.11 -6.52 -6.03
C ALA A 134 -18.63 -6.93 -4.63
N ARG A 135 -17.38 -6.63 -4.27
CA ARG A 135 -16.76 -7.07 -3.02
C ARG A 135 -16.66 -5.90 -2.04
N ARG A 136 -16.95 -6.20 -0.77
CA ARG A 136 -16.74 -5.25 0.33
C ARG A 136 -15.26 -5.02 0.62
N GLN A 137 -14.47 -6.08 0.53
CA GLN A 137 -13.01 -6.09 0.74
C GLN A 137 -12.40 -7.04 -0.28
N ILE A 138 -11.24 -6.69 -0.83
CA ILE A 138 -10.49 -7.52 -1.77
C ILE A 138 -9.14 -7.87 -1.18
N ALA A 139 -8.54 -8.98 -1.64
CA ALA A 139 -7.22 -9.37 -1.18
C ALA A 139 -6.16 -8.34 -1.64
N PRO A 140 -5.15 -8.01 -0.82
CA PRO A 140 -4.11 -7.03 -1.17
C PRO A 140 -3.32 -7.40 -2.43
N ASP A 141 -3.31 -8.69 -2.81
CA ASP A 141 -2.68 -9.16 -4.05
C ASP A 141 -3.33 -8.58 -5.33
N TYR A 142 -4.60 -8.13 -5.28
CA TYR A 142 -5.24 -7.43 -6.39
C TYR A 142 -4.53 -6.10 -6.69
N PHE A 143 -4.25 -5.31 -5.65
CA PHE A 143 -3.53 -4.05 -5.78
C PHE A 143 -2.10 -4.29 -6.24
N ALA A 144 -1.43 -5.25 -5.61
CA ALA A 144 -0.04 -5.56 -5.94
C ALA A 144 0.12 -5.93 -7.43
N ARG A 145 -0.76 -6.78 -7.97
CA ARG A 145 -0.76 -7.14 -9.40
C ARG A 145 -1.12 -5.97 -10.31
N TYR A 146 -2.10 -5.17 -9.91
CA TYR A 146 -2.46 -3.97 -10.65
C TYR A 146 -1.26 -3.01 -10.80
N PHE A 147 -0.48 -2.80 -9.76
CA PHE A 147 0.72 -1.97 -9.84
C PHE A 147 1.84 -2.62 -10.67
N GLU A 148 1.96 -3.95 -10.68
CA GLU A 148 2.86 -4.63 -11.64
C GLU A 148 2.41 -4.42 -13.09
N ILE A 149 1.10 -4.43 -13.37
CA ILE A 149 0.55 -4.12 -14.69
C ILE A 149 0.94 -2.69 -15.07
N LEU A 150 0.71 -1.71 -14.19
CA LEU A 150 1.09 -0.31 -14.43
C LEU A 150 2.58 -0.17 -14.75
N LYS A 151 3.45 -0.76 -13.93
CA LYS A 151 4.91 -0.73 -14.16
C LYS A 151 5.29 -1.34 -15.51
N ALA A 152 4.67 -2.46 -15.89
CA ALA A 152 4.92 -3.07 -17.20
C ALA A 152 4.47 -2.17 -18.35
N VAL A 153 3.32 -1.50 -18.23
CA VAL A 153 2.83 -0.55 -19.25
C VAL A 153 3.74 0.69 -19.32
N GLU A 154 4.19 1.24 -18.19
CA GLU A 154 5.13 2.37 -18.13
C GLU A 154 6.46 2.05 -18.83
N ALA A 155 6.91 0.79 -18.72
CA ALA A 155 8.11 0.29 -19.38
C ALA A 155 7.92 -0.09 -20.87
N ASP A 156 6.73 0.15 -21.46
CA ASP A 156 6.33 -0.32 -22.80
C ASP A 156 6.43 -1.85 -22.99
N ASP A 157 6.40 -2.62 -21.89
CA ASP A 157 6.40 -4.09 -21.88
C ASP A 157 4.96 -4.63 -21.97
N ILE A 158 4.39 -4.46 -23.16
CA ILE A 158 3.01 -4.86 -23.45
C ILE A 158 2.78 -6.37 -23.21
N PRO A 159 3.63 -7.31 -23.69
CA PRO A 159 3.43 -8.74 -23.43
C PRO A 159 3.33 -9.08 -21.95
N ARG A 160 4.17 -8.48 -21.10
CA ARG A 160 4.11 -8.68 -19.65
C ARG A 160 2.84 -8.10 -19.03
N SER A 161 2.46 -6.89 -19.41
CA SER A 161 1.22 -6.27 -18.90
C SER A 161 -0.03 -7.10 -19.22
N VAL A 162 -0.05 -7.71 -20.41
CA VAL A 162 -1.10 -8.64 -20.85
C VAL A 162 -1.11 -9.87 -19.96
N HIS A 163 0.02 -10.55 -19.80
CA HIS A 163 0.11 -11.74 -18.97
C HIS A 163 -0.34 -11.48 -17.53
N LEU A 164 0.09 -10.37 -16.94
CA LEU A 164 -0.32 -9.97 -15.57
C LEU A 164 -1.82 -9.71 -15.44
N LEU A 165 -2.46 -9.16 -16.46
CA LEU A 165 -3.91 -8.96 -16.49
C LEU A 165 -4.66 -10.29 -16.62
N GLU A 166 -4.13 -11.24 -17.39
CA GLU A 166 -4.70 -12.59 -17.50
C GLU A 166 -4.63 -13.31 -16.16
N ASP A 167 -3.47 -13.30 -15.53
CA ASP A 167 -3.21 -13.78 -14.19
C ASP A 167 -4.22 -13.21 -13.16
N LEU A 168 -4.51 -11.91 -13.24
CA LEU A 168 -5.48 -11.24 -12.37
C LEU A 168 -6.93 -11.68 -12.66
N SER A 169 -7.29 -11.87 -13.94
CA SER A 169 -8.60 -12.39 -14.34
C SER A 169 -8.81 -13.83 -13.88
N GLU A 170 -7.78 -14.66 -13.98
CA GLU A 170 -7.84 -16.05 -13.53
C GLU A 170 -8.14 -16.13 -12.02
N ILE A 171 -7.59 -15.23 -11.20
CA ILE A 171 -7.92 -15.17 -9.77
C ILE A 171 -9.40 -14.85 -9.56
N VAL A 172 -10.00 -13.98 -10.38
CA VAL A 172 -11.42 -13.66 -10.29
C VAL A 172 -12.29 -14.84 -10.69
N GLU A 173 -11.92 -15.52 -11.78
CA GLU A 173 -12.65 -16.66 -12.34
C GLU A 173 -12.57 -17.89 -11.42
N HIS A 174 -11.37 -18.21 -10.92
CA HIS A 174 -11.14 -19.37 -10.04
C HIS A 174 -11.48 -19.07 -8.58
N GLY A 175 -11.34 -17.82 -8.13
CA GLY A 175 -11.70 -17.37 -6.78
C GLY A 175 -13.20 -17.23 -6.54
N MET A 176 -14.03 -17.41 -7.57
CA MET A 176 -15.48 -17.62 -7.44
C MET A 176 -15.84 -19.10 -7.18
N GLY A 177 -14.87 -20.02 -7.28
CA GLY A 177 -15.00 -21.42 -6.90
C GLY A 177 -14.40 -21.71 -5.51
N PRO A 178 -14.76 -22.84 -4.86
CA PRO A 178 -14.10 -23.28 -3.64
C PRO A 178 -12.61 -23.55 -3.93
N SER A 179 -11.71 -22.73 -3.38
CA SER A 179 -10.27 -22.85 -3.57
C SER A 179 -9.76 -24.23 -3.07
N PRO A 180 -9.04 -25.03 -3.88
CA PRO A 180 -8.60 -26.37 -3.49
C PRO A 180 -7.42 -26.42 -2.51
N SER A 181 -6.69 -25.32 -2.32
CA SER A 181 -5.43 -25.30 -1.56
C SER A 181 -5.53 -24.69 -0.16
N SER A 182 -6.73 -24.28 0.26
CA SER A 182 -6.99 -23.92 1.66
C SER A 182 -8.07 -24.84 2.22
N ASN A 183 -7.64 -25.90 2.92
CA ASN A 183 -8.50 -26.57 3.92
C ASN A 183 -8.97 -25.60 5.03
N ARG A 184 -8.49 -24.34 5.03
CA ARG A 184 -9.16 -23.22 5.69
C ARG A 184 -10.33 -22.77 4.83
N ARG A 185 -11.49 -23.38 5.11
CA ARG A 185 -12.82 -22.97 4.66
C ARG A 185 -12.89 -21.45 4.59
N HIS A 186 -13.27 -20.92 3.42
CA HIS A 186 -13.87 -19.61 3.20
C HIS A 186 -13.80 -18.72 4.44
N ALA A 187 -12.65 -18.08 4.65
CA ALA A 187 -12.53 -17.03 5.64
C ALA A 187 -13.72 -16.09 5.43
N ASN A 188 -14.48 -15.84 6.50
CA ASN A 188 -15.58 -14.88 6.45
C ASN A 188 -15.05 -13.62 5.78
N LEU A 189 -15.60 -13.26 4.61
CA LEU A 189 -15.22 -12.04 3.89
C LEU A 189 -15.34 -10.87 4.88
N GLY A 190 -14.21 -10.34 5.35
CA GLY A 190 -14.12 -9.39 6.47
C GLY A 190 -13.30 -9.86 7.69
N ALA A 191 -12.72 -11.07 7.67
CA ALA A 191 -11.78 -11.52 8.68
C ALA A 191 -10.36 -11.08 8.33
N LEU A 192 -9.70 -10.42 9.28
CA LEU A 192 -8.28 -10.11 9.21
C LEU A 192 -7.47 -11.41 9.28
N GLU A 193 -6.72 -11.71 8.21
CA GLU A 193 -5.89 -12.91 8.12
C GLU A 193 -4.45 -12.61 8.57
N VAL A 194 -3.82 -13.59 9.24
CA VAL A 194 -2.45 -13.47 9.75
C VAL A 194 -1.59 -14.56 9.11
N PHE A 195 -0.58 -14.15 8.35
CA PHE A 195 0.33 -15.02 7.59
C PHE A 195 1.77 -14.87 8.07
N SER A 196 2.54 -15.95 8.06
CA SER A 196 4.00 -15.85 7.95
C SER A 196 4.40 -15.56 6.51
N TRP A 197 5.54 -14.91 6.30
CA TRP A 197 6.15 -14.80 4.97
C TRP A 197 6.27 -16.16 4.28
N ALA A 198 6.57 -17.23 5.03
CA ALA A 198 6.65 -18.59 4.50
C ALA A 198 5.30 -19.17 4.03
N ASP A 199 4.18 -18.67 4.55
CA ASP A 199 2.83 -19.09 4.16
C ASP A 199 2.44 -18.53 2.78
N LEU A 200 3.08 -17.46 2.33
CA LEU A 200 2.81 -16.84 1.02
C LEU A 200 3.45 -17.64 -0.11
N ASP A 201 2.72 -17.81 -1.20
CA ASP A 201 3.26 -18.47 -2.39
C ASP A 201 4.48 -17.69 -2.94
N PRO A 202 5.43 -18.37 -3.63
CA PRO A 202 6.66 -17.73 -4.10
C PRO A 202 6.43 -16.52 -5.02
N LYS A 203 5.38 -16.51 -5.85
CA LYS A 203 5.09 -15.38 -6.75
C LYS A 203 4.63 -14.16 -5.95
N ARG A 204 3.75 -14.37 -4.97
CA ARG A 204 3.27 -13.31 -4.08
C ARG A 204 4.39 -12.69 -3.23
N ARG A 205 5.29 -13.52 -2.68
CA ARG A 205 6.48 -13.03 -1.96
C ARG A 205 7.36 -12.14 -2.83
N LEU A 206 7.67 -12.59 -4.05
CA LEU A 206 8.51 -11.82 -4.97
C LEU A 206 7.85 -10.49 -5.34
N ARG A 207 6.54 -10.50 -5.60
CA ARG A 207 5.75 -9.30 -5.88
C ARG A 207 5.78 -8.31 -4.71
N TYR A 208 5.46 -8.78 -3.51
CA TYR A 208 5.43 -7.93 -2.31
C TYR A 208 6.80 -7.31 -2.03
N ALA A 209 7.86 -8.12 -2.06
CA ALA A 209 9.23 -7.64 -1.90
C ALA A 209 9.61 -6.60 -2.98
N GLY A 210 9.24 -6.85 -4.24
CA GLY A 210 9.52 -5.93 -5.35
C GLY A 210 8.75 -4.60 -5.28
N LEU A 211 7.59 -4.57 -4.61
CA LEU A 211 6.83 -3.34 -4.39
C LEU A 211 7.42 -2.50 -3.26
N PHE A 212 7.91 -3.11 -2.18
CA PHE A 212 8.67 -2.39 -1.14
C PHE A 212 10.01 -1.86 -1.66
N ALA A 213 10.75 -2.67 -2.41
CA ALA A 213 12.02 -2.25 -3.01
C ALA A 213 11.90 -1.13 -4.04
N ALA A 214 10.69 -0.85 -4.55
CA ALA A 214 10.46 0.28 -5.44
C ALA A 214 10.23 1.61 -4.70
N GLU A 215 9.86 1.55 -3.42
CA GLU A 215 9.73 2.73 -2.56
C GLU A 215 11.08 3.12 -1.93
N ASP A 216 11.89 2.13 -1.57
CA ASP A 216 13.19 2.33 -0.93
C ASP A 216 14.34 2.08 -1.92
N ALA A 217 15.24 3.08 -2.07
CA ALA A 217 16.44 2.96 -2.89
C ALA A 217 17.40 1.87 -2.37
N GLU A 218 17.26 1.50 -1.09
CA GLU A 218 17.84 0.30 -0.50
C GLU A 218 16.79 -0.81 -0.56
N THR A 219 17.14 -1.92 -1.20
CA THR A 219 16.22 -3.04 -1.41
C THR A 219 15.86 -3.67 -0.06
N LEU A 220 14.70 -3.34 0.51
CA LEU A 220 14.18 -4.03 1.70
C LEU A 220 13.96 -5.51 1.35
N SER A 221 14.92 -6.35 1.72
CA SER A 221 14.84 -7.78 1.48
C SER A 221 14.09 -8.45 2.62
N LEU A 222 12.97 -9.10 2.29
CA LEU A 222 12.09 -9.73 3.27
C LEU A 222 12.34 -11.23 3.38
N LEU A 223 12.56 -11.71 4.61
CA LEU A 223 12.80 -13.10 4.96
C LEU A 223 11.71 -13.66 5.87
N ALA A 224 11.59 -14.99 5.89
CA ALA A 224 10.73 -15.67 6.84
C ALA A 224 11.32 -15.60 8.25
N PRO A 225 10.53 -15.24 9.28
CA PRO A 225 10.96 -15.36 10.67
C PRO A 225 11.04 -16.84 11.10
N PRO A 226 11.77 -17.16 12.18
CA PRO A 226 11.71 -18.47 12.82
C PRO A 226 10.27 -18.86 13.21
N ALA A 227 9.94 -20.14 13.13
CA ALA A 227 8.57 -20.63 13.39
C ALA A 227 8.09 -20.30 14.82
N GLU A 228 8.97 -20.36 15.81
CA GLU A 228 8.66 -20.00 17.20
C GLU A 228 8.26 -18.52 17.35
N GLU A 229 8.89 -17.61 16.60
CA GLU A 229 8.55 -16.19 16.61
C GLU A 229 7.22 -15.93 15.91
N VAL A 230 6.94 -16.68 14.84
CA VAL A 230 5.66 -16.63 14.11
C VAL A 230 4.51 -17.04 15.02
N GLU A 231 4.62 -18.18 15.70
CA GLU A 231 3.54 -18.68 16.57
C GLU A 231 3.32 -17.74 17.77
N ARG A 232 4.39 -17.31 18.43
CA ARG A 232 4.30 -16.29 19.50
C ARG A 232 3.61 -15.02 19.01
N MET A 233 4.05 -14.45 17.89
CA MET A 233 3.48 -13.21 17.37
C MET A 233 2.01 -13.38 16.95
N ARG A 234 1.62 -14.56 16.44
CA ARG A 234 0.22 -14.87 16.10
C ARG A 234 -0.66 -14.84 17.35
N GLU A 235 -0.22 -15.47 18.44
CA GLU A 235 -0.93 -15.46 19.73
C GLU A 235 -1.03 -14.03 20.32
N GLU A 236 0.05 -13.25 20.20
CA GLU A 236 0.08 -11.86 20.66
C GLU A 236 -0.85 -10.94 19.85
N ILE A 237 -0.91 -11.11 18.52
CA ILE A 237 -1.85 -10.38 17.66
C ILE A 237 -3.30 -10.73 18.03
N ASP A 238 -3.62 -12.01 18.22
CA ASP A 238 -4.96 -12.45 18.62
C ASP A 238 -5.34 -11.86 19.99
N THR A 239 -4.44 -11.96 20.97
CA THR A 239 -4.62 -11.38 22.32
C THR A 239 -4.82 -9.86 22.26
N ALA A 240 -4.02 -9.15 21.46
CA ALA A 240 -4.13 -7.71 21.26
C ALA A 240 -5.49 -7.33 20.65
N LEU A 241 -5.91 -8.02 19.59
CA LEU A 241 -7.20 -7.78 18.93
C LEU A 241 -8.39 -8.07 19.86
N GLN A 242 -8.35 -9.17 20.62
CA GLN A 242 -9.38 -9.48 21.62
C GLN A 242 -9.47 -8.43 22.72
N ARG A 243 -8.33 -7.89 23.16
CA ARG A 243 -8.29 -6.77 24.13
C ARG A 243 -8.92 -5.52 23.52
N LEU A 244 -8.57 -5.19 22.28
CA LEU A 244 -9.17 -4.06 21.56
C LEU A 244 -10.67 -4.26 21.35
N ASP A 245 -11.15 -5.45 21.01
CA ASP A 245 -12.60 -5.73 20.89
C ASP A 245 -13.34 -5.45 22.19
N ARG A 246 -12.76 -5.86 23.33
CA ARG A 246 -13.38 -5.68 24.63
C ARG A 246 -13.44 -4.22 25.07
N HIS A 247 -12.36 -3.47 24.85
CA HIS A 247 -12.22 -2.13 25.44
C HIS A 247 -12.42 -1.00 24.43
N LEU A 248 -12.01 -1.19 23.18
CA LEU A 248 -12.06 -0.22 22.08
C LEU A 248 -12.69 -0.82 20.81
N PRO A 249 -13.93 -1.33 20.85
CA PRO A 249 -14.53 -2.11 19.75
C PRO A 249 -14.60 -1.34 18.43
N ALA A 250 -14.82 -0.03 18.45
CA ALA A 250 -14.80 0.81 17.25
C ALA A 250 -13.41 0.81 16.60
N PHE A 251 -12.34 0.86 17.38
CA PHE A 251 -10.98 0.81 16.84
C PHE A 251 -10.63 -0.58 16.30
N ALA A 252 -10.99 -1.64 17.02
CA ALA A 252 -10.79 -3.01 16.55
C ALA A 252 -11.55 -3.30 15.25
N ALA A 253 -12.77 -2.75 15.10
CA ALA A 253 -13.54 -2.85 13.87
C ALA A 253 -12.94 -2.02 12.73
N GLU A 254 -12.42 -0.83 13.00
CA GLU A 254 -11.72 0.00 12.03
C GLU A 254 -10.48 -0.72 11.47
N ILE A 255 -9.65 -1.30 12.35
CA ILE A 255 -8.47 -2.09 11.96
C ILE A 255 -8.87 -3.20 10.97
N ARG A 256 -9.92 -3.98 11.25
CA ARG A 256 -10.35 -5.09 10.38
C ARG A 256 -10.96 -4.64 9.06
N VAL A 257 -11.38 -3.39 8.96
CA VAL A 257 -11.88 -2.80 7.71
C VAL A 257 -10.74 -2.26 6.86
N LEU A 258 -9.76 -1.61 7.49
CA LEU A 258 -8.57 -1.09 6.81
C LEU A 258 -7.61 -2.21 6.41
N LEU A 259 -7.50 -3.25 7.24
CA LEU A 259 -6.56 -4.35 7.08
C LEU A 259 -7.32 -5.66 6.81
N SER A 260 -6.97 -6.32 5.71
CA SER A 260 -7.35 -7.71 5.44
C SER A 260 -6.25 -8.69 5.81
N GLU A 261 -4.98 -8.24 5.83
CA GLU A 261 -3.83 -9.12 6.03
C GLU A 261 -2.76 -8.51 6.94
N ILE A 262 -2.22 -9.32 7.85
CA ILE A 262 -0.96 -9.08 8.54
C ILE A 262 0.04 -10.16 8.08
N VAL A 263 1.19 -9.73 7.57
CA VAL A 263 2.27 -10.62 7.12
C VAL A 263 3.48 -10.49 8.03
N MET A 264 3.88 -11.58 8.68
CA MET A 264 5.04 -11.62 9.55
C MET A 264 6.32 -11.90 8.75
N CYS A 265 7.27 -10.97 8.76
CA CYS A 265 8.52 -11.05 8.01
C CYS A 265 9.67 -10.34 8.70
N ARG A 266 10.91 -10.70 8.36
CA ARG A 266 12.13 -10.03 8.82
C ARG A 266 12.82 -9.29 7.69
N ALA A 267 13.61 -8.28 8.00
CA ALA A 267 14.61 -7.77 7.06
C ALA A 267 15.78 -8.77 6.92
N ALA A 268 16.39 -8.84 5.75
CA ALA A 268 17.52 -9.74 5.49
C ALA A 268 18.86 -9.23 6.04
N GLU A 269 19.02 -7.91 6.17
CA GLU A 269 20.21 -7.30 6.75
C GLU A 269 20.11 -7.22 8.28
N ARG A 270 21.25 -7.17 8.99
CA ARG A 270 21.33 -7.36 10.46
C ARG A 270 20.49 -6.34 11.24
N GLU A 271 19.87 -6.85 12.31
CA GLU A 271 19.05 -6.19 13.35
C GLU A 271 17.86 -5.36 12.87
N SER A 272 16.64 -5.82 13.21
CA SER A 272 15.40 -5.05 13.37
C SER A 272 15.28 -3.72 12.61
N SER A 273 15.56 -3.69 11.30
CA SER A 273 15.59 -2.42 10.55
C SER A 273 14.20 -1.78 10.43
N PHE A 274 13.15 -2.57 10.62
CA PHE A 274 11.79 -2.09 10.78
C PHE A 274 11.03 -2.92 11.84
N ALA A 275 10.06 -2.27 12.49
CA ALA A 275 9.08 -2.93 13.36
C ALA A 275 7.82 -3.32 12.57
N GLY A 276 7.23 -2.34 11.89
CA GLY A 276 6.13 -2.52 10.96
C GLY A 276 6.37 -1.77 9.65
N ALA A 277 5.68 -2.18 8.61
CA ALA A 277 5.69 -1.52 7.31
C ALA A 277 4.33 -1.69 6.61
N SER A 278 3.93 -0.64 5.90
CA SER A 278 2.73 -0.60 5.08
C SER A 278 2.99 0.26 3.85
N THR A 279 2.28 -0.03 2.76
CA THR A 279 2.42 0.71 1.50
C THR A 279 1.08 0.73 0.76
N PHE A 280 0.79 1.82 0.05
CA PHE A 280 -0.41 1.91 -0.76
C PHE A 280 -0.44 0.88 -1.90
N TYR A 281 0.73 0.44 -2.37
CA TYR A 281 0.83 -0.56 -3.45
C TYR A 281 0.30 -1.95 -3.06
N ILE A 282 0.17 -2.21 -1.77
CA ILE A 282 -0.33 -3.47 -1.21
C ILE A 282 -1.46 -3.12 -0.22
N TRP A 283 -2.44 -2.35 -0.69
CA TRP A 283 -3.58 -1.89 0.12
C TRP A 283 -4.27 -3.03 0.85
N GLY A 284 -4.49 -2.84 2.16
CA GLY A 284 -5.10 -3.83 3.05
C GLY A 284 -4.11 -4.84 3.66
N ALA A 285 -2.81 -4.74 3.36
CA ALA A 285 -1.77 -5.52 4.04
C ALA A 285 -0.86 -4.65 4.89
N VAL A 286 -0.45 -5.20 6.03
CA VAL A 286 0.66 -4.66 6.84
C VAL A 286 1.67 -5.77 7.10
N PHE A 287 2.92 -5.36 7.25
CA PHE A 287 4.06 -6.25 7.44
C PHE A 287 4.62 -5.98 8.81
N MET A 288 4.73 -7.02 9.65
CA MET A 288 5.19 -6.88 11.03
C MET A 288 6.40 -7.77 11.25
N ASN A 289 7.45 -7.23 11.87
CA ASN A 289 8.63 -7.98 12.24
C ASN A 289 8.49 -8.54 13.66
N PRO A 290 8.28 -9.86 13.85
CA PRO A 290 8.09 -10.44 15.18
C PRO A 290 9.22 -10.14 16.17
N ALA A 291 10.45 -9.95 15.66
CA ALA A 291 11.63 -9.67 16.47
C ALA A 291 11.60 -8.26 17.10
N ALA A 292 10.83 -7.33 16.54
CA ALA A 292 10.72 -5.96 17.03
C ALA A 292 9.65 -5.78 18.12
N TYR A 293 8.88 -6.83 18.43
CA TYR A 293 7.78 -6.77 19.39
C TYR A 293 8.02 -7.69 20.59
N GLU A 294 8.06 -7.08 21.77
CA GLU A 294 8.19 -7.75 23.07
C GLU A 294 6.85 -8.35 23.58
N GLY A 295 5.80 -8.36 22.75
CA GLY A 295 4.44 -8.82 23.12
C GLY A 295 3.55 -7.74 23.75
N GLY A 296 2.32 -8.11 24.08
CA GLY A 296 1.33 -7.30 24.80
C GLY A 296 1.12 -5.91 24.20
N LEU A 297 1.40 -4.87 25.01
CA LEU A 297 1.26 -3.48 24.61
C LEU A 297 2.05 -3.10 23.35
N ALA A 298 3.21 -3.72 23.11
CA ALA A 298 4.03 -3.43 21.93
C ALA A 298 3.33 -3.86 20.63
N VAL A 299 2.57 -4.96 20.65
CA VAL A 299 1.79 -5.41 19.49
C VAL A 299 0.60 -4.49 19.25
N ILE A 300 -0.11 -4.06 20.30
CA ILE A 300 -1.17 -3.04 20.17
C ILE A 300 -0.61 -1.76 19.56
N GLN A 301 0.55 -1.29 20.02
CA GLN A 301 1.22 -0.13 19.45
C GLN A 301 1.50 -0.32 17.96
N GLY A 302 2.06 -1.47 17.55
CA GLY A 302 2.29 -1.79 16.14
C GLY A 302 1.02 -1.75 15.31
N LEU A 303 -0.07 -2.35 15.79
CA LEU A 303 -1.37 -2.33 15.12
C LEU A 303 -1.92 -0.90 14.98
N VAL A 304 -1.77 -0.05 16.00
CA VAL A 304 -2.20 1.36 15.94
C VAL A 304 -1.42 2.13 14.87
N ILE A 305 -0.10 1.96 14.86
CA ILE A 305 0.78 2.65 13.91
C ILE A 305 0.43 2.24 12.48
N GLU A 306 0.43 0.94 12.18
CA GLU A 306 0.25 0.46 10.81
C GLU A 306 -1.18 0.66 10.30
N SER A 307 -2.20 0.48 11.14
CA SER A 307 -3.58 0.81 10.73
C SER A 307 -3.78 2.31 10.50
N THR A 308 -3.06 3.17 11.22
CA THR A 308 -3.10 4.62 10.98
C THR A 308 -2.41 4.99 9.67
N HIS A 309 -1.31 4.32 9.31
CA HIS A 309 -0.73 4.46 7.97
C HIS A 309 -1.70 4.02 6.87
N ALA A 310 -2.35 2.87 7.03
CA ALA A 310 -3.39 2.43 6.11
C ALA A 310 -4.53 3.46 5.99
N LEU A 311 -5.01 4.01 7.11
CA LEU A 311 -6.01 5.08 7.08
C LEU A 311 -5.53 6.30 6.28
N LEU A 312 -4.31 6.78 6.53
CA LEU A 312 -3.74 7.94 5.85
C LEU A 312 -3.58 7.69 4.34
N TYR A 313 -3.07 6.52 3.95
CA TYR A 313 -2.99 6.15 2.54
C TYR A 313 -4.36 6.12 1.86
N GLY A 314 -5.38 5.68 2.58
CA GLY A 314 -6.73 5.65 2.06
C GLY A 314 -7.36 7.04 1.93
N LEU A 315 -7.13 7.91 2.93
CA LEU A 315 -7.59 9.30 2.89
C LEU A 315 -6.90 10.12 1.80
N SER A 316 -5.61 9.87 1.54
CA SER A 316 -4.90 10.54 0.45
C SER A 316 -5.10 9.87 -0.90
N GLU A 317 -5.71 8.67 -0.92
CA GLU A 317 -5.87 7.82 -2.11
C GLU A 317 -4.52 7.53 -2.80
N GLY A 318 -3.45 7.42 -2.02
CA GLY A 318 -2.07 7.27 -2.51
C GLY A 318 -1.43 8.57 -3.00
N GLY A 319 -2.11 9.72 -2.87
CA GLY A 319 -1.58 11.05 -3.16
C GLY A 319 -0.86 11.70 -1.98
N SER A 320 -0.35 12.92 -2.21
CA SER A 320 0.27 13.75 -1.16
C SER A 320 -0.78 14.54 -0.38
N PHE A 321 -0.56 14.73 0.92
CA PHE A 321 -1.37 15.65 1.72
C PHE A 321 -1.01 17.12 1.49
N LEU A 322 0.02 17.39 0.68
CA LEU A 322 0.51 18.72 0.35
C LEU A 322 -0.07 19.21 -0.98
N ARG A 323 -0.18 20.54 -1.11
CA ARG A 323 -0.41 21.17 -2.41
C ARG A 323 0.87 21.11 -3.25
N ASP A 324 0.72 20.97 -4.56
CA ASP A 324 1.81 20.74 -5.54
C ASP A 324 3.02 21.68 -5.43
N GLN A 325 2.84 22.91 -4.92
CA GLN A 325 3.87 23.95 -4.82
C GLN A 325 4.48 24.10 -3.42
N SER A 326 4.09 23.26 -2.47
CA SER A 326 4.55 23.38 -1.09
C SER A 326 6.00 22.90 -0.95
N PRO A 327 6.80 23.51 -0.06
CA PRO A 327 8.09 22.96 0.34
C PRO A 327 7.93 21.50 0.78
N ARG A 328 8.79 20.63 0.26
CA ARG A 328 8.70 19.18 0.49
C ARG A 328 9.52 18.68 1.67
N VAL A 329 10.26 19.56 2.34
CA VAL A 329 11.02 19.25 3.54
C VAL A 329 10.78 20.25 4.67
N VAL A 330 10.86 19.77 5.91
CA VAL A 330 10.82 20.54 7.16
C VAL A 330 11.94 20.06 8.08
N ARG A 331 12.32 20.86 9.08
CA ARG A 331 13.36 20.46 10.04
C ARG A 331 12.74 20.34 11.42
N LEU A 332 12.81 19.15 12.00
CA LEU A 332 12.44 18.93 13.39
C LEU A 332 13.49 19.50 14.33
N VAL A 333 13.07 19.96 15.51
CA VAL A 333 13.99 20.46 16.53
C VAL A 333 14.94 19.32 16.95
N GLY A 334 16.26 19.57 16.86
CA GLY A 334 17.27 18.54 17.13
C GLY A 334 17.58 17.59 15.96
N GLY A 335 16.84 17.68 14.85
CA GLY A 335 17.10 16.92 13.63
C GLY A 335 18.33 17.44 12.87
N GLN A 336 19.27 16.55 12.56
CA GLN A 336 20.47 16.86 11.77
C GLN A 336 20.12 17.17 10.31
N GLU A 337 19.14 16.48 9.73
CA GLU A 337 18.73 16.60 8.34
C GLU A 337 17.25 17.02 8.20
N PRO A 338 16.87 17.71 7.10
CA PRO A 338 15.46 17.99 6.81
C PRO A 338 14.68 16.71 6.50
N ASP A 339 13.54 16.54 7.15
CA ASP A 339 12.59 15.46 6.93
C ASP A 339 11.58 15.82 5.83
N PRO A 340 11.10 14.85 5.03
CA PRO A 340 9.97 15.07 4.14
C PRO A 340 8.74 15.58 4.92
N VAL A 341 8.03 16.58 4.37
CA VAL A 341 6.82 17.11 5.05
C VAL A 341 5.73 16.04 5.15
N ASP A 342 5.53 15.22 4.11
CA ASP A 342 4.57 14.11 4.17
C ASP A 342 4.95 13.10 5.27
N GLY A 343 6.23 12.75 5.42
CA GLY A 343 6.70 11.91 6.52
C GLY A 343 6.48 12.53 7.91
N THR A 344 6.70 13.84 8.03
CA THR A 344 6.43 14.58 9.28
C THR A 344 4.92 14.66 9.58
N PHE A 345 4.09 14.80 8.55
CA PHE A 345 2.63 14.78 8.66
C PHE A 345 2.14 13.41 9.14
N HIS A 346 2.62 12.33 8.53
CA HIS A 346 2.32 10.97 8.95
C HIS A 346 2.74 10.75 10.42
N SER A 347 3.97 11.16 10.77
CA SER A 347 4.47 11.07 12.15
C SER A 347 3.57 11.78 13.15
N ALA A 348 3.10 12.99 12.83
CA ALA A 348 2.20 13.75 13.70
C ALA A 348 0.90 12.99 13.96
N VAL A 349 0.21 12.58 12.90
CA VAL A 349 -1.11 11.92 13.02
C VAL A 349 -0.99 10.56 13.70
N VAL A 350 0.03 9.76 13.38
CA VAL A 350 0.31 8.47 14.04
C VAL A 350 0.58 8.67 15.53
N ALA A 351 1.44 9.63 15.89
CA ALA A 351 1.77 9.89 17.29
C ALA A 351 0.53 10.34 18.08
N ALA A 352 -0.30 11.19 17.50
CA ALA A 352 -1.56 11.62 18.11
C ALA A 352 -2.56 10.48 18.29
N ARG A 353 -2.76 9.62 17.27
CA ARG A 353 -3.66 8.45 17.38
C ARG A 353 -3.15 7.43 18.39
N LEU A 354 -1.84 7.19 18.45
CA LEU A 354 -1.23 6.32 19.46
C LEU A 354 -1.44 6.89 20.87
N HIS A 355 -1.19 8.18 21.08
CA HIS A 355 -1.47 8.84 22.35
C HIS A 355 -2.94 8.64 22.77
N TYR A 356 -3.89 8.90 21.87
CA TYR A 356 -5.32 8.73 22.12
C TYR A 356 -5.67 7.29 22.52
N VAL A 357 -5.23 6.29 21.76
CA VAL A 357 -5.53 4.87 22.06
C VAL A 357 -4.97 4.45 23.42
N LEU A 358 -3.75 4.87 23.76
CA LEU A 358 -3.13 4.56 25.04
C LEU A 358 -3.90 5.18 26.21
N GLN A 359 -4.31 6.46 26.09
CA GLN A 359 -5.16 7.11 27.09
C GLN A 359 -6.47 6.33 27.29
N GLN A 360 -7.13 5.94 26.20
CA GLN A 360 -8.38 5.18 26.29
C GLN A 360 -8.21 3.80 26.94
N LEU A 361 -7.10 3.10 26.69
CA LEU A 361 -6.80 1.82 27.34
C LEU A 361 -6.55 2.00 28.84
N MET A 362 -5.84 3.05 29.24
CA MET A 362 -5.61 3.37 30.65
C MET A 362 -6.90 3.74 31.37
N ASP A 363 -7.72 4.61 30.79
CA ASP A 363 -9.00 5.06 31.37
C ASP A 363 -9.96 3.88 31.60
N LYS A 364 -9.97 2.94 30.66
CA LYS A 364 -10.80 1.72 30.72
C LYS A 364 -10.20 0.62 31.59
N ARG A 365 -9.03 0.86 32.20
CA ARG A 365 -8.28 -0.11 33.01
C ARG A 365 -8.06 -1.42 32.25
N ALA A 366 -7.76 -1.32 30.96
CA ALA A 366 -7.55 -2.45 30.06
C ALA A 366 -6.12 -3.04 30.17
N LEU A 367 -5.28 -2.43 30.99
CA LEU A 367 -3.85 -2.72 31.12
C LEU A 367 -3.56 -3.13 32.57
N ASP A 368 -2.61 -4.05 32.75
CA ASP A 368 -2.08 -4.33 34.09
C ASP A 368 -1.21 -3.16 34.61
N ALA A 369 -0.69 -3.28 35.84
CA ALA A 369 0.07 -2.18 36.45
C ALA A 369 1.38 -1.85 35.70
N ALA A 370 2.06 -2.86 35.14
CA ALA A 370 3.32 -2.67 34.42
C ALA A 370 3.05 -2.11 33.02
N GLU A 371 2.06 -2.66 32.31
CA GLU A 371 1.61 -2.14 31.02
C GLU A 371 1.07 -0.71 31.15
N ALA A 372 0.33 -0.39 32.21
CA ALA A 372 -0.16 0.96 32.45
C ALA A 372 0.97 1.97 32.69
N ALA A 373 2.05 1.56 33.38
CA ALA A 373 3.23 2.41 33.53
C ALA A 373 3.92 2.68 32.17
N ARG A 374 4.15 1.63 31.38
CA ARG A 374 4.71 1.74 30.03
C ARG A 374 3.81 2.56 29.10
N ALA A 375 2.49 2.41 29.19
CA ALA A 375 1.53 3.17 28.40
C ALA A 375 1.55 4.67 28.74
N ARG A 376 1.76 5.06 30.00
CA ARG A 376 1.92 6.48 30.38
C ARG A 376 3.17 7.08 29.73
N GLU A 377 4.31 6.39 29.81
CA GLU A 377 5.56 6.84 29.21
C GLU A 377 5.43 6.97 27.70
N LEU A 378 4.92 5.93 27.03
CA LEU A 378 4.70 5.94 25.58
C LEU A 378 3.68 6.99 25.15
N SER A 379 2.62 7.20 25.94
CA SER A 379 1.61 8.23 25.67
C SER A 379 2.21 9.64 25.78
N ALA A 380 3.03 9.90 26.79
CA ALA A 380 3.72 11.18 26.96
C ALA A 380 4.73 11.42 25.83
N HIS A 381 5.52 10.40 25.48
CA HIS A 381 6.44 10.47 24.33
C HIS A 381 5.69 10.75 23.02
N SER A 382 4.58 10.04 22.78
CA SER A 382 3.76 10.23 21.57
C SER A 382 3.14 11.63 21.51
N LEU A 383 2.73 12.20 22.64
CA LEU A 383 2.23 13.59 22.69
C LEU A 383 3.33 14.59 22.35
N ASN A 384 4.52 14.45 22.94
CA ASN A 384 5.65 15.31 22.65
C ASN A 384 6.03 15.23 21.17
N ARG A 385 6.04 14.01 20.61
CA ARG A 385 6.31 13.80 19.19
C ARG A 385 5.28 14.50 18.30
N PHE A 386 4.00 14.42 18.64
CA PHE A 386 2.97 15.18 17.92
C PHE A 386 3.25 16.69 17.98
N ILE A 387 3.55 17.24 19.17
CA ILE A 387 3.81 18.67 19.34
C ILE A 387 4.99 19.13 18.48
N GLU A 388 6.09 18.37 18.48
CA GLU A 388 7.27 18.66 17.65
C GLU A 388 6.95 18.63 16.15
N CYS A 389 6.27 17.59 15.68
CA CYS A 389 5.91 17.48 14.27
C CYS A 389 4.91 18.58 13.88
N ASP A 390 3.90 18.84 14.70
CA ASP A 390 2.88 19.88 14.45
C ASP A 390 3.50 21.27 14.32
N ALA A 391 4.45 21.59 15.21
CA ALA A 391 5.21 22.83 15.14
C ALA A 391 6.03 22.95 13.84
N ALA A 392 6.65 21.85 13.39
CA ALA A 392 7.43 21.83 12.14
C ALA A 392 6.57 21.89 10.87
N LEU A 393 5.35 21.33 10.90
CA LEU A 393 4.39 21.39 9.79
C LEU A 393 3.94 22.83 9.52
N GLY A 394 3.83 23.66 10.57
CA GLY A 394 3.56 25.09 10.47
C GLY A 394 2.18 25.42 9.90
N ASP A 395 2.14 26.33 8.93
CA ASP A 395 0.90 26.87 8.35
C ASP A 395 0.13 25.80 7.56
N GLU A 396 -1.16 25.66 7.89
CA GLU A 396 -2.10 24.76 7.23
C GLU A 396 -2.30 25.05 5.74
N SER A 397 -2.04 26.28 5.28
CA SER A 397 -2.26 26.71 3.89
C SER A 397 -1.50 25.87 2.84
N ARG A 398 -0.44 25.17 3.26
CA ARG A 398 0.35 24.24 2.42
C ARG A 398 -0.34 22.90 2.15
N PHE A 399 -1.25 22.47 3.01
CA PHE A 399 -1.89 21.16 2.84
C PHE A 399 -3.05 21.23 1.85
N ALA A 400 -3.28 20.13 1.15
CA ALA A 400 -4.52 19.89 0.42
C ALA A 400 -5.71 19.90 1.39
N ASP A 401 -6.92 19.98 0.85
CA ASP A 401 -8.13 20.14 1.68
C ASP A 401 -8.31 19.00 2.68
N ILE A 402 -8.03 17.77 2.24
CA ILE A 402 -8.04 16.59 3.12
C ILE A 402 -6.94 16.65 4.19
N GLY A 403 -5.72 17.05 3.84
CA GLY A 403 -4.62 17.18 4.80
C GLY A 403 -4.91 18.24 5.88
N ARG A 404 -5.51 19.37 5.50
CA ARG A 404 -5.97 20.38 6.46
C ARG A 404 -7.06 19.84 7.38
N ALA A 405 -8.02 19.10 6.83
CA ALA A 405 -9.10 18.51 7.61
C ALA A 405 -8.57 17.53 8.67
N VAL A 406 -7.70 16.60 8.27
CA VAL A 406 -7.05 15.64 9.16
C VAL A 406 -6.26 16.34 10.27
N LEU A 407 -5.43 17.32 9.92
CA LEU A 407 -4.59 18.02 10.91
C LEU A 407 -5.42 18.82 11.92
N ARG A 408 -6.48 19.51 11.46
CA ARG A 408 -7.39 20.24 12.34
C ARG A 408 -8.09 19.33 13.33
N GLU A 409 -8.63 18.22 12.85
CA GLU A 409 -9.32 17.26 13.72
C GLU A 409 -8.34 16.65 14.73
N THR A 410 -7.13 16.30 14.29
CA THR A 410 -6.06 15.80 15.16
C THR A 410 -5.74 16.80 16.28
N ARG A 411 -5.56 18.08 15.94
CA ARG A 411 -5.31 19.18 16.91
C ARG A 411 -6.46 19.34 17.90
N GLN A 412 -7.70 19.34 17.40
CA GLN A 412 -8.90 19.49 18.24
C GLN A 412 -9.03 18.35 19.26
N GLN A 413 -8.76 17.11 18.84
CA GLN A 413 -8.88 15.94 19.73
C GLN A 413 -7.83 15.95 20.85
N LEU A 414 -6.61 16.40 20.55
CA LEU A 414 -5.57 16.53 21.57
C LEU A 414 -5.83 17.69 22.54
N GLN A 415 -6.43 18.80 22.08
CA GLN A 415 -6.86 19.88 22.98
C GLN A 415 -7.95 19.43 23.96
N ILE A 416 -8.93 18.64 23.50
CA ILE A 416 -10.00 18.08 24.35
C ILE A 416 -9.42 17.08 25.37
N SER A 417 -8.40 16.31 24.99
CA SER A 417 -7.78 15.34 25.88
C SER A 417 -6.99 16.03 26.99
N SER A 418 -6.24 17.10 26.67
CA SER A 418 -5.49 17.89 27.65
C SER A 418 -6.39 18.61 28.67
N SER A 419 -7.57 19.10 28.25
CA SER A 419 -8.49 19.79 29.16
C SER A 419 -9.22 18.86 30.13
N LYS A 420 -9.32 17.56 29.84
CA LYS A 420 -9.87 16.57 30.77
C LYS A 420 -8.86 16.09 31.82
N ALA A 421 -7.56 16.26 31.55
CA ALA A 421 -6.49 15.83 32.44
C ALA A 421 -6.08 16.91 33.47
N ALA A 422 -6.40 18.17 33.20
CA ALA A 422 -6.25 19.30 34.13
C ALA A 422 -7.47 19.41 35.06
#